data_AF-A0A518GAH6-F1
#
_entry.id   AF-A0A518GAH6-F1
#
_cell.length_a   1.000
_cell.length_b   1.000
_cell.length_c   1.000
_cell.angle_alpha   90.00
_cell.angle_beta   90.00
_cell.angle_gamma   90.00
#
_symmetry.space_group_name_H-M   'P 1'
#
loop_
_entity.id
_entity.type
_entity.pdbx_description
1 polymer ?
#
loop_
_entity_poly.entity_id
_entity_poly.type
_entity_poly.pdbx_seq_one_letter_code
_entity_poly.pdbx_strand_id
1 'polypeptide(L)'
;MSHAARYRLTPGLLQLLITCTSVSKMLKHPTTVEATSSFPTKATVHAADTGVPFPWDPKLRSIKQLTDRGEYKLALERLSKSTSDHESMNCRGVCLLRMREFSKAIGPLRLIALNASTFRVHDEVAKHIKLNFALALFFGGEAAGGLETLSQIDGTESDPSAMMMRQQARQWSSSMSWFRRLDWYLNRIAPKQGPIAPDEPVGRFVWDLDRTE
;
A
#
# COMPACT_ATOMS: atom_id res chain seq x y z
N MET A 1 37.52 -36.04 -3.87
CA MET A 1 36.48 -36.94 -3.33
C MET A 1 35.32 -36.06 -2.88
N SER A 2 34.20 -36.11 -3.61
CA SER A 2 33.10 -35.14 -3.52
C SER A 2 31.87 -35.81 -2.89
N HIS A 3 31.42 -35.29 -1.75
CA HIS A 3 30.19 -35.74 -1.09
C HIS A 3 29.01 -34.87 -1.56
N ALA A 4 28.25 -35.37 -2.54
CA ALA A 4 26.96 -34.79 -2.91
C ALA A 4 25.86 -35.41 -2.04
N ALA A 5 25.39 -34.67 -1.03
CA ALA A 5 24.23 -35.04 -0.23
C ALA A 5 22.95 -34.91 -1.08
N ARG A 6 22.36 -36.04 -1.48
CA ARG A 6 21.04 -36.08 -2.13
C ARG A 6 19.95 -36.04 -1.05
N TYR A 7 19.40 -34.86 -0.79
CA TYR A 7 18.16 -34.75 -0.02
C TYR A 7 16.99 -35.21 -0.90
N ARG A 8 16.42 -36.38 -0.59
CA ARG A 8 15.13 -36.81 -1.13
C ARG A 8 14.04 -36.06 -0.37
N LEU A 9 13.43 -35.07 -1.00
CA LEU A 9 12.21 -34.46 -0.51
C LEU A 9 11.08 -35.50 -0.60
N THR A 10 10.41 -35.73 0.52
CA THR A 10 9.26 -36.64 0.60
C THR A 10 8.02 -35.99 -0.07
N PRO A 11 7.10 -36.78 -0.66
CA PRO A 11 5.97 -36.26 -1.43
C PRO A 11 5.02 -35.33 -0.65
N GLY A 12 5.02 -35.39 0.68
CA GLY A 12 4.13 -34.58 1.53
C GLY A 12 4.42 -33.08 1.52
N LEU A 13 5.65 -32.66 1.20
CA LEU A 13 6.04 -31.24 1.15
C LEU A 13 5.64 -30.54 -0.16
N LEU A 14 5.32 -31.32 -1.21
CA LEU A 14 4.84 -30.77 -2.49
C LEU A 14 3.36 -30.37 -2.44
N GLN A 15 2.54 -31.06 -1.61
CA GLN A 15 1.11 -30.81 -1.54
C GLN A 15 0.77 -29.51 -0.77
N LEU A 16 1.61 -29.09 0.19
CA LEU A 16 1.36 -27.88 0.98
C LEU A 16 1.62 -26.56 0.22
N LEU A 17 2.33 -26.62 -0.90
CA LEU A 17 2.75 -25.43 -1.67
C LEU A 17 1.86 -25.14 -2.89
N ILE A 18 0.93 -26.03 -3.24
CA ILE A 18 0.09 -25.92 -4.45
C ILE A 18 -1.33 -25.43 -4.12
N THR A 19 -1.80 -25.55 -2.89
CA THR A 19 -3.09 -24.97 -2.45
C THR A 19 -2.85 -23.77 -1.53
N CYS A 20 -2.42 -22.63 -2.09
CA CYS A 20 -2.35 -21.36 -1.36
C CYS A 20 -3.41 -20.38 -1.87
N THR A 21 -4.66 -20.85 -1.88
CA THR A 21 -5.86 -20.01 -1.92
C THR A 21 -6.66 -20.33 -0.67
N SER A 22 -6.83 -19.30 0.18
CA SER A 22 -7.67 -19.32 1.38
C SER A 22 -7.09 -20.11 2.57
N VAL A 23 -6.86 -19.41 3.69
CA VAL A 23 -7.15 -19.84 5.09
C VAL A 23 -6.48 -18.81 6.03
N SER A 24 -7.30 -17.89 6.54
CA SER A 24 -7.27 -17.43 7.93
C SER A 24 -8.58 -16.68 8.21
N LYS A 25 -9.68 -17.41 8.06
CA LYS A 25 -10.87 -17.22 8.88
C LYS A 25 -10.85 -18.36 9.89
N MET A 26 -11.25 -18.05 11.13
CA MET A 26 -11.54 -18.93 12.25
C MET A 26 -10.47 -19.02 13.35
N LEU A 27 -10.58 -18.10 14.31
CA LEU A 27 -10.75 -18.48 15.71
C LEU A 27 -11.92 -17.66 16.27
N LYS A 28 -13.09 -18.30 16.44
CA LYS A 28 -14.20 -17.82 17.25
C LYS A 28 -14.33 -18.79 18.42
N HIS A 29 -14.25 -18.30 19.64
CA HIS A 29 -14.97 -18.89 20.77
C HIS A 29 -15.60 -17.77 21.61
N PRO A 30 -16.76 -18.04 22.22
CA PRO A 30 -17.62 -17.03 22.81
C PRO A 30 -17.18 -16.71 24.24
N THR A 31 -17.37 -15.46 24.65
CA THR A 31 -17.44 -15.15 26.08
C THR A 31 -18.55 -14.12 26.28
N THR A 32 -19.64 -14.61 26.82
CA THR A 32 -20.78 -13.85 27.33
C THR A 32 -20.37 -13.24 28.66
N VAL A 33 -20.39 -11.91 28.78
CA VAL A 33 -20.63 -11.24 30.06
C VAL A 33 -21.47 -9.99 29.77
N GLU A 34 -22.70 -10.01 30.29
CA GLU A 34 -23.61 -8.89 30.37
C GLU A 34 -23.09 -7.85 31.38
N ALA A 35 -23.11 -6.57 31.01
CA ALA A 35 -23.33 -5.50 31.97
C ALA A 35 -23.86 -4.25 31.24
N THR A 36 -25.12 -3.96 31.55
CA THR A 36 -25.96 -2.85 31.11
C THR A 36 -25.43 -1.52 31.64
N SER A 37 -25.25 -0.53 30.78
CA SER A 37 -25.35 0.88 31.20
C SER A 37 -25.73 1.75 30.00
N SER A 38 -26.97 2.20 30.06
CA SER A 38 -27.71 3.03 29.11
C SER A 38 -27.29 4.50 29.17
N PHE A 39 -26.90 5.08 28.04
CA PHE A 39 -27.00 6.53 27.80
C PHE A 39 -27.45 6.82 26.36
N PRO A 40 -28.17 7.93 26.14
CA PRO A 40 -29.19 8.00 25.10
C PRO A 40 -28.67 8.26 23.69
N THR A 41 -29.29 7.51 22.77
CA THR A 41 -29.32 7.63 21.32
C THR A 41 -29.50 9.06 20.84
N LYS A 42 -28.50 9.58 20.11
CA LYS A 42 -28.74 10.53 19.03
C LYS A 42 -28.26 9.91 17.72
N ALA A 43 -29.14 9.11 17.14
CA ALA A 43 -29.04 8.69 15.77
C ALA A 43 -29.12 9.94 14.90
N THR A 44 -28.05 10.20 14.16
CA THR A 44 -28.13 10.98 12.93
C THR A 44 -27.37 10.19 11.89
N VAL A 45 -28.11 9.27 11.28
CA VAL A 45 -27.82 8.76 9.95
C VAL A 45 -27.96 9.96 9.01
N HIS A 46 -26.84 10.58 8.67
CA HIS A 46 -26.71 11.32 7.43
C HIS A 46 -25.79 10.51 6.52
N ALA A 47 -26.42 9.57 5.82
CA ALA A 47 -26.04 9.30 4.46
C ALA A 47 -26.34 10.59 3.65
N ALA A 48 -25.27 11.29 3.28
CA ALA A 48 -25.19 12.26 2.20
C ALA A 48 -23.72 12.18 1.78
N ASP A 49 -23.38 11.43 0.73
CA ASP A 49 -23.49 11.91 -0.66
C ASP A 49 -23.45 13.43 -0.73
N THR A 50 -22.27 13.95 -0.45
CA THR A 50 -21.93 15.30 -0.86
C THR A 50 -20.54 15.23 -1.50
N GLY A 51 -20.51 15.13 -2.82
CA GLY A 51 -19.40 15.59 -3.64
C GLY A 51 -19.19 17.10 -3.49
N VAL A 52 -18.94 17.55 -2.26
CA VAL A 52 -18.50 18.92 -2.00
C VAL A 52 -17.05 18.96 -2.46
N PRO A 53 -16.69 19.81 -3.45
CA PRO A 53 -15.30 20.07 -3.74
C PRO A 53 -14.71 20.66 -2.46
N PHE A 54 -13.92 19.87 -1.72
CA PHE A 54 -13.15 20.40 -0.61
C PHE A 54 -12.39 21.60 -1.19
N PRO A 55 -12.56 22.83 -0.68
CA PRO A 55 -11.94 24.00 -1.29
C PRO A 55 -10.43 23.83 -1.16
N TRP A 56 -9.81 23.32 -2.21
CA TRP A 56 -8.38 23.03 -2.20
C TRP A 56 -7.64 24.34 -1.97
N ASP A 57 -6.59 24.26 -1.16
CA ASP A 57 -5.59 25.31 -1.05
C ASP A 57 -5.22 25.76 -2.48
N PRO A 58 -5.20 27.09 -2.78
CA PRO A 58 -4.74 27.61 -4.06
C PRO A 58 -3.42 26.99 -4.55
N LYS A 59 -2.54 26.62 -3.62
CA LYS A 59 -1.32 25.87 -3.91
C LYS A 59 -1.60 24.50 -4.53
N LEU A 60 -2.47 23.68 -3.93
CA LEU A 60 -2.83 22.37 -4.47
C LEU A 60 -3.50 22.48 -5.84
N ARG A 61 -4.28 23.55 -6.09
CA ARG A 61 -4.84 23.83 -7.42
C ARG A 61 -3.74 24.08 -8.46
N SER A 62 -2.71 24.84 -8.12
CA SER A 62 -1.56 25.06 -9.00
C SER A 62 -0.77 23.76 -9.25
N ILE A 63 -0.57 22.95 -8.22
CA ILE A 63 0.07 21.63 -8.36
C ILE A 63 -0.75 20.73 -9.29
N LYS A 64 -2.07 20.68 -9.11
CA LYS A 64 -2.96 19.89 -9.97
C LYS A 64 -2.80 20.28 -11.45
N GLN A 65 -2.79 21.58 -11.76
CA GLN A 65 -2.62 22.07 -13.13
C GLN A 65 -1.31 21.58 -13.78
N LEU A 66 -0.21 21.54 -13.02
CA LEU A 66 1.06 21.00 -13.49
C LEU A 66 0.97 19.48 -13.71
N THR A 67 0.39 18.75 -12.76
CA THR A 67 0.27 17.30 -12.84
C THR A 67 -0.67 16.84 -13.95
N ASP A 68 -1.72 17.61 -14.26
CA ASP A 68 -2.63 17.36 -15.39
C ASP A 68 -1.89 17.46 -16.74
N ARG A 69 -0.81 18.26 -16.82
CA ARG A 69 0.08 18.37 -17.99
C ARG A 69 1.23 17.38 -18.00
N GLY A 70 1.32 16.50 -16.98
CA GLY A 70 2.45 15.58 -16.82
C GLY A 70 3.74 16.25 -16.32
N GLU A 71 3.70 17.52 -15.89
CA GLU A 71 4.86 18.28 -15.43
C GLU A 71 5.22 17.95 -13.96
N TYR A 72 5.41 16.66 -13.65
CA TYR A 72 5.62 16.17 -12.28
C TYR A 72 6.87 16.73 -11.60
N LYS A 73 7.93 17.01 -12.37
CA LYS A 73 9.16 17.61 -11.83
C LYS A 73 8.93 19.05 -11.37
N LEU A 74 8.25 19.86 -12.17
CA LEU A 74 7.92 21.24 -11.81
C LEU A 74 6.93 21.27 -10.63
N ALA A 75 5.97 20.35 -10.60
CA ALA A 75 5.08 20.18 -9.46
C ALA A 75 5.87 19.86 -8.18
N LEU A 76 6.82 18.93 -8.26
CA LEU A 76 7.69 18.53 -7.16
C LEU A 76 8.55 19.69 -6.62
N GLU A 77 9.04 20.57 -7.51
CA GLU A 77 9.84 21.75 -7.15
C GLU A 77 9.01 22.83 -6.43
N ARG A 78 7.70 22.95 -6.74
CA ARG A 78 6.78 23.87 -6.05
C ARG A 78 6.29 23.36 -4.69
N LEU A 79 6.42 22.06 -4.43
CA LEU A 79 6.04 21.46 -3.15
C LEU A 79 7.13 21.71 -2.10
N SER A 80 6.74 22.25 -0.94
CA SER A 80 7.67 22.45 0.17
C SER A 80 8.17 21.11 0.70
N LYS A 81 9.46 21.06 1.06
CA LYS A 81 10.06 19.89 1.72
C LYS A 81 9.71 19.81 3.22
N SER A 82 9.24 20.91 3.82
CA SER A 82 9.02 21.06 5.26
C SER A 82 7.59 21.50 5.57
N THR A 83 6.61 20.69 5.16
CA THR A 83 5.18 20.95 5.42
C THR A 83 4.61 19.88 6.34
N SER A 84 3.70 20.28 7.22
CA SER A 84 2.88 19.36 8.02
C SER A 84 1.61 18.91 7.28
N ASP A 85 1.29 19.53 6.15
CA ASP A 85 0.12 19.17 5.35
C ASP A 85 0.30 17.80 4.68
N HIS A 86 -0.57 16.85 5.04
CA HIS A 86 -0.54 15.48 4.56
C HIS A 86 -0.73 15.42 3.04
N GLU A 87 -1.61 16.23 2.46
CA GLU A 87 -1.87 16.17 1.02
C GLU A 87 -0.71 16.76 0.20
N SER A 88 -0.06 17.81 0.67
CA SER A 88 1.18 18.30 0.03
C SER A 88 2.29 17.25 0.03
N MET A 89 2.46 16.51 1.14
CA MET A 89 3.43 15.41 1.21
C MET A 89 3.02 14.20 0.37
N ASN A 90 1.72 13.90 0.31
CA ASN A 90 1.17 12.89 -0.59
C ASN A 90 1.43 13.26 -2.06
N CYS A 91 1.13 14.50 -2.47
CA CYS A 91 1.42 15.01 -3.81
C CYS A 91 2.90 14.89 -4.16
N ARG A 92 3.78 15.15 -3.19
CA ARG A 92 5.23 14.97 -3.33
C ARG A 92 5.57 13.52 -3.62
N GLY A 93 5.01 12.60 -2.84
CA GLY A 93 5.13 11.16 -3.03
C GLY A 93 4.66 10.71 -4.41
N VAL A 94 3.46 11.11 -4.83
CA VAL A 94 2.88 10.72 -6.13
C VAL A 94 3.68 11.28 -7.30
N CYS A 95 4.19 12.52 -7.23
CA CYS A 95 5.08 13.05 -8.26
C CYS A 95 6.34 12.16 -8.42
N LEU A 96 6.94 11.74 -7.32
CA LEU A 96 8.10 10.83 -7.32
C LEU A 96 7.73 9.44 -7.88
N LEU A 97 6.58 8.89 -7.49
CA LEU A 97 6.05 7.63 -8.03
C LEU A 97 5.88 7.69 -9.56
N ARG A 98 5.27 8.75 -10.08
CA ARG A 98 5.02 8.93 -11.53
C ARG A 98 6.30 9.21 -12.34
N MET A 99 7.35 9.70 -11.69
CA MET A 99 8.70 9.80 -12.28
C MET A 99 9.53 8.52 -12.11
N ARG A 100 8.94 7.44 -11.60
CA ARG A 100 9.61 6.16 -11.27
C ARG A 100 10.76 6.30 -10.26
N GLU A 101 10.76 7.35 -9.45
CA GLU A 101 11.71 7.55 -8.35
C GLU A 101 11.18 6.92 -7.04
N PHE A 102 10.80 5.64 -7.10
CA PHE A 102 10.07 4.94 -6.03
C PHE A 102 10.75 5.01 -4.66
N SER A 103 12.06 4.76 -4.60
CA SER A 103 12.80 4.82 -3.33
C SER A 103 12.82 6.22 -2.71
N LYS A 104 12.80 7.28 -3.53
CA LYS A 104 12.71 8.65 -3.02
C LYS A 104 11.30 9.00 -2.52
N ALA A 105 10.27 8.36 -3.06
CA ALA A 105 8.88 8.55 -2.63
C ALA A 105 8.62 8.01 -1.21
N ILE A 106 9.40 7.01 -0.76
CA ILE A 106 9.26 6.40 0.56
C ILE A 106 9.39 7.46 1.67
N GLY A 107 10.39 8.34 1.60
CA GLY A 107 10.64 9.37 2.62
C GLY A 107 9.42 10.24 2.95
N PRO A 108 8.91 11.06 2.02
CA PRO A 108 7.77 11.94 2.28
C PRO A 108 6.50 11.17 2.64
N LEU A 109 6.26 10.00 2.04
CA LEU A 109 5.07 9.20 2.35
C LEU A 109 5.15 8.55 3.74
N ARG A 110 6.34 8.11 4.17
CA ARG A 110 6.57 7.54 5.50
C ARG A 110 6.25 8.55 6.61
N LEU A 111 6.61 9.82 6.40
CA LEU A 111 6.37 10.89 7.38
C LEU A 111 4.90 11.10 7.72
N ILE A 112 4.01 10.79 6.77
CA ILE A 112 2.56 11.01 6.92
C ILE A 112 1.79 9.70 7.08
N ALA A 113 2.29 8.58 6.57
CA ALA A 113 1.59 7.30 6.62
C ALA A 113 1.84 6.53 7.92
N LEU A 114 2.97 6.74 8.60
CA LEU A 114 3.32 6.04 9.83
C LEU A 114 3.08 6.90 11.07
N ASN A 115 2.62 6.26 12.13
CA ASN A 115 2.63 6.82 13.46
C ASN A 115 4.08 6.80 14.01
N ALA A 116 4.58 7.95 14.47
CA ALA A 116 5.97 8.11 14.90
C ALA A 116 6.37 7.26 16.12
N SER A 117 5.41 6.92 16.99
CA SER A 117 5.67 6.14 18.21
C SER A 117 5.59 4.63 17.99
N THR A 118 4.71 4.17 17.09
CA THR A 118 4.47 2.74 16.89
C THR A 118 5.08 2.18 15.60
N PHE A 119 5.51 3.03 14.68
CA PHE A 119 5.92 2.65 13.31
C PHE A 119 4.86 1.84 12.55
N ARG A 120 3.61 1.88 13.00
CA ARG A 120 2.45 1.28 12.30
C ARG A 120 1.79 2.31 11.42
N VAL A 121 1.06 1.83 10.41
CA VAL A 121 0.26 2.70 9.56
C VAL A 121 -0.77 3.44 10.41
N HIS A 122 -0.88 4.76 10.23
CA HIS A 122 -1.74 5.61 11.04
C HIS A 122 -3.22 5.41 10.69
N ASP A 123 -4.06 4.98 11.63
CA ASP A 123 -5.46 4.64 11.34
C ASP A 123 -6.25 5.82 10.74
N GLU A 124 -6.04 7.04 11.25
CA GLU A 124 -6.75 8.25 10.80
C GLU A 124 -6.26 8.83 9.46
N VAL A 125 -5.18 8.31 8.87
CA VAL A 125 -4.67 8.82 7.60
C VAL A 125 -5.50 8.28 6.45
N ALA A 126 -5.75 9.13 5.44
CA ALA A 126 -6.57 8.77 4.31
C ALA A 126 -6.02 7.54 3.55
N LYS A 127 -6.93 6.67 3.08
CA LYS A 127 -6.61 5.37 2.48
C LYS A 127 -5.66 5.48 1.29
N HIS A 128 -5.82 6.49 0.42
CA HIS A 128 -4.98 6.69 -0.75
C HIS A 128 -3.53 7.00 -0.40
N ILE A 129 -3.29 7.72 0.71
CA ILE A 129 -1.94 8.00 1.21
C ILE A 129 -1.27 6.70 1.65
N LYS A 130 -1.98 5.85 2.40
CA LYS A 130 -1.48 4.53 2.82
C LYS A 130 -1.14 3.64 1.63
N LEU A 131 -2.01 3.62 0.61
CA LEU A 131 -1.79 2.88 -0.62
C LEU A 131 -0.57 3.41 -1.40
N ASN A 132 -0.42 4.73 -1.52
CA ASN A 132 0.74 5.34 -2.15
C ASN A 132 2.04 4.96 -1.42
N PHE A 133 2.01 4.92 -0.08
CA PHE A 133 3.15 4.46 0.71
C PHE A 133 3.47 2.98 0.46
N ALA A 134 2.46 2.12 0.44
CA ALA A 134 2.63 0.69 0.12
C ALA A 134 3.24 0.50 -1.28
N LEU A 135 2.79 1.27 -2.28
CA LEU A 135 3.35 1.26 -3.64
C LEU A 135 4.81 1.72 -3.67
N ALA A 136 5.15 2.79 -2.93
CA ALA A 136 6.51 3.31 -2.85
C ALA A 136 7.46 2.28 -2.25
N LEU A 137 7.06 1.59 -1.17
CA LEU A 137 7.83 0.50 -0.59
C LEU A 137 7.99 -0.65 -1.59
N PHE A 138 6.90 -1.05 -2.23
CA PHE A 138 6.89 -2.22 -3.10
C PHE A 138 7.82 -2.09 -4.31
N PHE A 139 7.72 -0.99 -5.04
CA PHE A 139 8.57 -0.72 -6.20
C PHE A 139 9.91 -0.07 -5.82
N GLY A 140 10.04 0.45 -4.60
CA GLY A 140 11.26 1.12 -4.10
C GLY A 140 12.32 0.20 -3.52
N GLY A 141 12.11 -1.13 -3.57
CA GLY A 141 13.05 -2.14 -3.08
C GLY A 141 12.68 -2.76 -1.72
N GLU A 142 11.59 -2.31 -1.09
CA GLU A 142 11.09 -2.80 0.19
C GLU A 142 9.79 -3.62 0.00
N ALA A 143 9.81 -4.59 -0.92
CA ALA A 143 8.62 -5.36 -1.33
C ALA A 143 7.85 -6.00 -0.15
N ALA A 144 8.55 -6.43 0.89
CA ALA A 144 7.92 -7.08 2.05
C ALA A 144 7.12 -6.04 2.83
N GLY A 145 7.75 -4.90 3.13
CA GLY A 145 7.11 -3.78 3.79
C GLY A 145 5.93 -3.24 2.98
N GLY A 146 6.03 -3.20 1.65
CA GLY A 146 4.90 -2.79 0.80
C GLY A 146 3.69 -3.73 0.94
N LEU A 147 3.90 -5.04 0.86
CA LEU A 147 2.81 -6.03 1.00
C LEU A 147 2.23 -6.08 2.42
N GLU A 148 3.08 -5.95 3.43
CA GLU A 148 2.65 -5.89 4.82
C GLU A 148 1.85 -4.61 5.10
N THR A 149 2.31 -3.46 4.60
CA THR A 149 1.55 -2.20 4.65
C THR A 149 0.20 -2.37 3.98
N LEU A 150 0.14 -2.98 2.79
CA LEU A 150 -1.11 -3.24 2.08
C LEU A 150 -2.07 -4.12 2.88
N SER A 151 -1.58 -5.11 3.63
CA SER A 151 -2.43 -5.98 4.47
C SER A 151 -3.00 -5.28 5.72
N GLN A 152 -2.46 -4.12 6.10
CA GLN A 152 -2.94 -3.32 7.22
C GLN A 152 -4.01 -2.30 6.81
N ILE A 153 -4.35 -2.20 5.53
CA ILE A 153 -5.31 -1.22 5.01
C ILE A 153 -6.65 -1.92 4.76
N ASP A 154 -7.66 -1.53 5.53
CA ASP A 154 -9.03 -2.01 5.38
C ASP A 154 -9.70 -1.48 4.09
N GLY A 155 -10.61 -2.28 3.51
CA GLY A 155 -11.42 -1.86 2.36
C GLY A 155 -10.61 -1.67 1.08
N THR A 156 -9.65 -2.58 0.83
CA THR A 156 -8.76 -2.58 -0.34
C THR A 156 -9.07 -3.71 -1.32
N GLU A 157 -10.13 -4.46 -1.11
CA GLU A 157 -10.51 -5.62 -1.92
C GLU A 157 -10.86 -5.21 -3.36
N SER A 158 -11.59 -4.12 -3.52
CA SER A 158 -12.02 -3.55 -4.80
C SER A 158 -11.19 -2.35 -5.26
N ASP A 159 -10.19 -1.92 -4.49
CA ASP A 159 -9.38 -0.76 -4.86
C ASP A 159 -8.44 -1.10 -6.04
N PRO A 160 -8.51 -0.39 -7.18
CA PRO A 160 -7.71 -0.69 -8.37
C PRO A 160 -6.19 -0.73 -8.12
N SER A 161 -5.68 0.14 -7.24
CA SER A 161 -4.24 0.22 -6.94
C SER A 161 -3.81 -0.94 -6.06
N ALA A 162 -4.65 -1.35 -5.10
CA ALA A 162 -4.42 -2.55 -4.32
C ALA A 162 -4.47 -3.82 -5.18
N MET A 163 -5.44 -3.92 -6.09
CA MET A 163 -5.57 -5.04 -7.03
C MET A 163 -4.34 -5.14 -7.95
N MET A 164 -3.94 -4.02 -8.56
CA MET A 164 -2.74 -3.93 -9.40
C MET A 164 -1.48 -4.36 -8.63
N MET A 165 -1.29 -3.86 -7.41
CA MET A 165 -0.14 -4.24 -6.58
C MET A 165 -0.13 -5.75 -6.26
N ARG A 166 -1.28 -6.34 -5.92
CA ARG A 166 -1.40 -7.79 -5.69
C ARG A 166 -1.10 -8.59 -6.96
N GLN A 167 -1.56 -8.12 -8.12
CA GLN A 167 -1.25 -8.74 -9.41
C GLN A 167 0.25 -8.68 -9.71
N GLN A 168 0.87 -7.52 -9.54
CA GLN A 168 2.32 -7.34 -9.73
C GLN A 168 3.12 -8.23 -8.78
N ALA A 169 2.70 -8.38 -7.51
CA ALA A 169 3.32 -9.30 -6.58
C ALA A 169 3.22 -10.78 -6.99
N ARG A 170 2.08 -11.20 -7.54
CA ARG A 170 1.91 -12.56 -8.08
C ARG A 170 2.82 -12.79 -9.30
N GLN A 171 2.88 -11.84 -10.23
CA GLN A 171 3.75 -11.94 -11.41
C GLN A 171 5.24 -11.93 -11.03
N TRP A 172 5.63 -11.07 -10.10
CA TRP A 172 7.00 -11.00 -9.61
C TRP A 172 7.40 -12.27 -8.85
N SER A 173 6.53 -12.81 -7.99
CA SER A 173 6.82 -14.08 -7.29
C SER A 173 6.82 -15.30 -8.22
N SER A 174 6.03 -15.28 -9.30
CA SER A 174 6.00 -16.37 -10.28
C SER A 174 7.26 -16.42 -11.14
N SER A 175 7.95 -15.30 -11.36
CA SER A 175 9.22 -15.24 -12.09
C SER A 175 10.42 -15.77 -11.29
N MET A 176 10.28 -15.94 -9.97
CA MET A 176 11.33 -16.49 -9.10
C MET A 176 11.45 -18.01 -9.24
N SER A 177 12.67 -18.53 -9.11
CA SER A 177 12.89 -19.96 -8.92
C SER A 177 12.21 -20.45 -7.63
N TRP A 178 11.86 -21.74 -7.60
CA TRP A 178 11.14 -22.32 -6.45
C TRP A 178 11.85 -22.07 -5.11
N PHE A 179 13.17 -22.27 -5.05
CA PHE A 179 13.95 -22.02 -3.83
C PHE A 179 13.94 -20.54 -3.42
N ARG A 180 13.98 -19.62 -4.38
CA ARG A 180 13.92 -18.18 -4.10
C ARG A 180 12.54 -17.75 -3.63
N ARG A 181 11.48 -18.34 -4.19
CA ARG A 181 10.11 -18.13 -3.71
C ARG A 181 9.95 -18.61 -2.27
N LEU A 182 10.52 -19.77 -1.93
CA LEU A 182 10.49 -20.30 -0.56
C LEU A 182 11.28 -19.42 0.42
N ASP A 183 12.51 -19.02 0.05
CA ASP A 183 13.37 -18.13 0.84
C ASP A 183 12.68 -16.77 1.08
N TRP A 184 12.06 -16.19 0.05
CA TRP A 184 11.24 -15.00 0.15
C TRP A 184 10.05 -15.17 1.12
N TYR A 185 9.32 -16.28 0.99
CA TYR A 185 8.12 -16.51 1.80
C TYR A 185 8.45 -16.71 3.27
N LEU A 186 9.51 -17.47 3.57
CA LEU A 186 9.90 -17.81 4.94
C LEU A 186 10.74 -16.70 5.60
N ASN A 187 11.74 -16.16 4.89
CA ASN A 187 12.72 -15.25 5.47
C ASN A 187 12.47 -13.78 5.12
N ARG A 188 11.49 -13.47 4.26
CA ARG A 188 11.22 -12.11 3.75
C ARG A 188 12.41 -11.44 3.07
N ILE A 189 13.38 -12.24 2.61
CA ILE A 189 14.55 -11.75 1.90
C ILE A 189 14.15 -11.48 0.45
N ALA A 190 14.02 -10.20 0.11
CA ALA A 190 13.69 -9.80 -1.25
C ALA A 190 14.83 -10.20 -2.22
N PRO A 191 14.51 -10.80 -3.38
CA PRO A 191 15.52 -11.03 -4.41
C PRO A 191 16.10 -9.71 -4.90
N LYS A 192 17.32 -9.76 -5.44
CA LYS A 192 18.03 -8.58 -5.96
C LYS A 192 17.23 -7.83 -7.02
N GLN A 193 16.49 -8.56 -7.88
CA GLN A 193 15.56 -7.96 -8.82
C GLN A 193 14.20 -7.76 -8.14
N GLY A 194 13.85 -6.50 -7.90
CA GLY A 194 12.55 -6.11 -7.38
C GLY A 194 11.41 -6.29 -8.40
N PRO A 195 10.16 -6.04 -7.98
CA PRO A 195 9.02 -6.01 -8.88
C PRO A 195 9.21 -4.99 -10.00
N ILE A 196 8.78 -5.34 -11.22
CA ILE A 196 8.79 -4.41 -12.35
C ILE A 196 7.62 -3.44 -12.18
N ALA A 197 7.89 -2.15 -12.22
CA ALA A 197 6.84 -1.14 -12.15
C ALA A 197 5.98 -1.16 -13.43
N PRO A 198 4.64 -1.05 -13.30
CA PRO A 198 3.75 -1.02 -14.45
C PRO A 198 4.02 0.20 -15.33
N ASP A 199 3.58 0.13 -16.59
CA ASP A 199 3.68 1.26 -17.52
C ASP A 199 2.67 2.37 -17.23
N GLU A 200 1.55 1.98 -16.63
CA GLU A 200 0.54 2.91 -16.15
C GLU A 200 1.06 3.73 -14.95
N PRO A 201 0.66 5.02 -14.85
CA PRO A 201 1.08 5.87 -13.74
C PRO A 201 0.53 5.33 -12.42
N VAL A 202 1.41 5.09 -11.46
CA VAL A 202 1.02 4.65 -10.12
C VAL A 202 0.86 5.84 -9.17
N GLY A 203 0.07 5.61 -8.12
CA GLY A 203 -0.21 6.57 -7.08
C GLY A 203 -1.37 7.51 -7.41
N ARG A 204 -2.15 7.85 -6.38
CA ARG A 204 -3.34 8.70 -6.49
C ARG A 204 -3.19 10.00 -5.72
N PHE A 205 -3.53 11.10 -6.37
CA PHE A 205 -3.76 12.36 -5.69
C PHE A 205 -5.15 12.40 -5.04
N VAL A 206 -5.38 13.36 -4.15
CA VAL A 206 -6.70 13.58 -3.54
C VAL A 206 -7.80 13.85 -4.59
N TRP A 207 -7.46 14.53 -5.68
CA TRP A 207 -8.39 14.83 -6.78
C TRP A 207 -8.59 13.67 -7.78
N ASP A 208 -7.92 12.54 -7.58
CA ASP A 208 -8.16 11.33 -8.38
C ASP A 208 -9.28 10.47 -7.78
N LEU A 209 -9.70 10.73 -6.54
CA LEU A 209 -10.72 9.95 -5.82
C LEU A 209 -12.12 10.14 -6.39
N ASP A 210 -12.45 11.37 -6.79
CA ASP A 210 -13.76 11.75 -7.35
C ASP A 210 -14.08 11.08 -8.70
N ARG A 211 -13.11 10.39 -9.32
CA ARG A 211 -13.27 9.76 -10.64
C ARG A 211 -13.59 8.26 -10.58
N THR A 212 -13.59 7.67 -9.38
CA THR A 212 -13.68 6.21 -9.18
C THR A 212 -14.95 5.75 -8.47
N GLU A 213 -15.88 6.66 -8.21
CA GLU A 213 -17.27 6.36 -7.79
C GLU A 213 -18.20 6.43 -9.01
#